data_AF-A0A643FJG7-F1
#
_entry.id   AF-A0A643FJG7-F1
#
_cell.length_a   1.000
_cell.length_b   1.000
_cell.length_c   1.000
_cell.angle_alpha   90.00
_cell.angle_beta   90.00
_cell.angle_gamma   90.00
#
_symmetry.space_group_name_H-M   'P 1'
#
loop_
_entity.id
_entity.type
_entity.pdbx_description
1 polymer ?
#
loop_
_entity_poly.entity_id
_entity_poly.type
_entity_poly.pdbx_seq_one_letter_code
_entity_poly.pdbx_strand_id
1 'polypeptide(L)'
;MQLRYRMLVFKLNRVTRHDRISAVEEIALAGQLAEQLEKPGMVERLVADLFDHENSHVRRIALNAVRRAHGYRQADISLALLRKLGDPEPWLRHDAAWVLHEAGLDSPHIRAALRQLAGPVMLPYDLNRAKANPTDALLHAQVRARQALDVLLARQTAGKAVAKLPYAAGTLGHSHKKRREQLKVTFEKHRERGAKLNFRRLEPGEGGESNAAKRPGSKAGPVPKP
;
A
#
# COMPACT_ATOMS: atom_id res chain seq x y z
N MET A 1 18.53 9.93 -22.66
CA MET A 1 18.46 8.44 -22.67
C MET A 1 17.02 7.90 -22.95
N GLN A 2 16.31 8.38 -23.98
CA GLN A 2 14.91 7.98 -24.25
C GLN A 2 14.68 7.25 -25.59
N LEU A 3 15.72 7.10 -26.43
CA LEU A 3 15.58 6.55 -27.78
C LEU A 3 15.24 5.05 -27.77
N ARG A 4 15.92 4.25 -26.93
CA ARG A 4 15.68 2.80 -26.84
C ARG A 4 14.26 2.46 -26.41
N TYR A 5 13.73 3.13 -25.39
CA TYR A 5 12.35 2.96 -24.95
C TYR A 5 11.35 3.31 -26.07
N ARG A 6 11.54 4.46 -26.74
CA ARG A 6 10.69 4.86 -27.87
C ARG A 6 10.72 3.84 -29.00
N MET A 7 11.88 3.28 -29.32
CA MET A 7 12.01 2.22 -30.32
C MET A 7 11.28 0.94 -29.90
N LEU A 8 11.32 0.57 -28.62
CA LEU A 8 10.60 -0.61 -28.09
C LEU A 8 9.09 -0.42 -28.16
N VAL A 9 8.58 0.76 -27.74
CA VAL A 9 7.15 1.09 -27.86
C VAL A 9 6.71 1.08 -29.32
N PHE A 10 7.52 1.67 -30.21
CA PHE A 10 7.25 1.62 -31.65
C PHE A 10 7.21 0.18 -32.19
N LYS A 11 8.14 -0.67 -31.76
CA LYS A 11 8.16 -2.09 -32.12
C LYS A 11 6.90 -2.79 -31.63
N LEU A 12 6.49 -2.58 -30.38
CA LEU A 12 5.26 -3.15 -29.81
C LEU A 12 4.03 -2.77 -30.65
N ASN A 13 3.88 -1.49 -30.98
CA ASN A 13 2.77 -0.98 -31.79
C ASN A 13 2.77 -1.53 -33.23
N ARG A 14 3.92 -1.97 -33.75
CA ARG A 14 4.01 -2.59 -35.07
C ARG A 14 3.68 -4.07 -35.03
N VAL A 15 4.16 -4.79 -34.02
CA VAL A 15 3.94 -6.23 -33.88
C VAL A 15 2.45 -6.52 -33.60
N THR A 16 1.76 -5.68 -32.84
CA THR A 16 0.31 -5.82 -32.58
C THR A 16 -0.58 -5.71 -33.81
N ARG A 17 -0.12 -5.05 -34.88
CA ARG A 17 -0.89 -4.97 -36.15
C ARG A 17 -1.02 -6.32 -36.85
N HIS A 18 -0.17 -7.29 -36.48
CA HIS A 18 -0.15 -8.62 -37.09
C HIS A 18 -0.84 -9.68 -36.22
N ASP A 19 -1.34 -9.29 -35.03
CA ASP A 19 -2.11 -10.10 -34.06
C ASP A 19 -1.55 -11.50 -33.75
N ARG A 20 -0.24 -11.67 -33.95
CA ARG A 20 0.49 -12.92 -33.77
C ARG A 20 1.76 -12.62 -32.98
N ILE A 21 1.60 -12.44 -31.68
CA ILE A 21 2.73 -12.39 -30.75
C ILE A 21 2.87 -13.76 -30.13
N SER A 22 4.01 -14.41 -30.32
CA SER A 22 4.30 -15.65 -29.62
C SER A 22 4.59 -15.39 -28.14
N ALA A 23 4.33 -16.37 -27.28
CA ALA A 23 4.63 -16.26 -25.84
C ALA A 23 6.13 -15.96 -25.59
N VAL A 24 7.02 -16.48 -26.44
CA VAL A 24 8.47 -16.22 -26.36
C VAL A 24 8.78 -14.75 -26.65
N GLU A 25 8.13 -14.15 -27.64
CA GLU A 25 8.29 -12.74 -27.96
C GLU A 25 7.72 -11.83 -26.87
N GLU A 26 6.58 -12.17 -26.27
CA GLU A 26 6.06 -11.43 -25.11
C GLU A 26 7.07 -11.42 -23.96
N ILE A 27 7.64 -12.59 -23.66
CA ILE A 27 8.66 -12.76 -22.63
C ILE A 27 9.90 -11.94 -22.96
N ALA A 28 10.39 -11.97 -24.21
CA ALA A 28 11.57 -11.22 -24.63
C ALA A 28 11.34 -9.71 -24.55
N LEU A 29 10.21 -9.22 -25.07
CA LEU A 29 9.86 -7.80 -25.06
C LEU A 29 9.64 -7.26 -23.66
N ALA A 30 9.01 -8.04 -22.78
CA ALA A 30 8.87 -7.68 -21.37
C ALA A 30 10.24 -7.59 -20.67
N GLY A 31 11.19 -8.45 -21.01
CA GLY A 31 12.57 -8.38 -20.52
C GLY A 31 13.28 -7.10 -20.97
N GLN A 32 13.21 -6.78 -22.26
CA GLN A 32 13.81 -5.57 -22.82
C GLN A 32 13.22 -4.28 -22.21
N LEU A 33 11.92 -4.26 -21.93
CA LEU A 33 11.29 -3.15 -21.21
C LEU A 33 11.73 -3.10 -19.75
N ALA A 34 11.83 -4.23 -19.06
CA ALA A 34 12.26 -4.28 -17.67
C ALA A 34 13.65 -3.65 -17.46
N GLU A 35 14.59 -3.88 -18.37
CA GLU A 35 15.91 -3.23 -18.35
C GLU A 35 15.83 -1.69 -18.47
N GLN A 36 14.80 -1.17 -19.14
CA GLN A 36 14.60 0.28 -19.22
C GLN A 36 13.96 0.86 -17.96
N LEU A 37 13.28 0.03 -17.16
CA LEU A 37 12.59 0.46 -15.94
C LEU A 37 13.52 0.72 -14.76
N GLU A 38 14.81 0.41 -14.84
CA GLU A 38 15.79 0.79 -13.80
C GLU A 38 16.03 2.31 -13.72
N LYS A 39 15.67 3.04 -14.78
CA LYS A 39 15.85 4.49 -14.86
C LYS A 39 14.68 5.21 -14.18
N PRO A 40 14.93 6.30 -13.45
CA PRO A 40 13.89 7.05 -12.75
C PRO A 40 12.83 7.59 -13.74
N GLY A 41 11.56 7.55 -13.34
CA GLY A 41 10.44 8.06 -14.14
C GLY A 41 9.96 7.14 -15.27
N MET A 42 10.62 5.99 -15.49
CA MET A 42 10.27 5.09 -16.60
C MET A 42 9.06 4.21 -16.28
N VAL A 43 8.81 3.89 -15.01
CA VAL A 43 7.66 3.09 -14.60
C VAL A 43 6.37 3.85 -14.84
N GLU A 44 6.30 5.11 -14.42
CA GLU A 44 5.14 5.99 -14.62
C GLU A 44 4.85 6.19 -16.11
N ARG A 45 5.92 6.38 -16.90
CA ARG A 45 5.80 6.51 -18.36
C ARG A 45 5.27 5.23 -19.00
N LEU A 46 5.79 4.07 -18.61
CA LEU A 46 5.32 2.79 -19.12
C LEU A 46 3.86 2.52 -18.75
N VAL A 47 3.45 2.89 -17.53
CA VAL A 47 2.05 2.82 -17.11
C VAL A 47 1.19 3.73 -17.98
N ALA A 48 1.59 4.98 -18.19
CA ALA A 48 0.84 5.92 -19.02
C ALA A 48 0.72 5.47 -20.49
N ASP A 49 1.80 4.91 -21.05
CA ASP A 49 1.86 4.55 -22.47
C ASP A 49 1.20 3.20 -22.77
N LEU A 50 1.35 2.19 -21.89
CA LEU A 50 1.10 0.79 -22.24
C LEU A 50 0.05 0.08 -21.38
N PHE A 51 -0.24 0.55 -20.16
CA PHE A 51 -1.19 -0.19 -19.31
C PHE A 51 -2.60 -0.18 -19.89
N ASP A 52 -3.04 0.91 -20.52
CA ASP A 52 -4.40 1.01 -21.06
C ASP A 52 -4.46 0.86 -22.59
N HIS A 53 -3.45 0.20 -23.17
CA HIS A 53 -3.37 -0.07 -24.60
C HIS A 53 -4.50 -1.00 -25.09
N GLU A 54 -5.00 -0.82 -26.31
CA GLU A 54 -6.12 -1.59 -26.89
C GLU A 54 -5.83 -3.10 -26.97
N ASN A 55 -4.64 -3.46 -27.46
CA ASN A 55 -4.19 -4.84 -27.55
C ASN A 55 -3.80 -5.43 -26.18
N SER A 56 -4.38 -6.58 -25.81
CA SER A 56 -4.16 -7.27 -24.53
C SER A 56 -2.72 -7.77 -24.35
N HIS A 57 -2.06 -8.21 -25.42
CA HIS A 57 -0.66 -8.67 -25.37
C HIS A 57 0.28 -7.53 -24.94
N VAL A 58 0.06 -6.30 -25.41
CA VAL A 58 0.88 -5.13 -25.00
C VAL A 58 0.67 -4.81 -23.52
N ARG A 59 -0.59 -4.80 -23.06
CA ARG A 59 -0.89 -4.61 -21.63
C ARG A 59 -0.19 -5.68 -20.78
N ARG A 60 -0.17 -6.93 -21.26
CA ARG A 60 0.46 -8.05 -20.55
C ARG A 60 1.98 -7.93 -20.53
N ILE A 61 2.60 -7.56 -21.64
CA ILE A 61 4.03 -7.27 -21.74
C ILE A 61 4.42 -6.17 -20.74
N ALA A 62 3.65 -5.08 -20.68
CA ALA A 62 3.89 -3.98 -19.76
C ALA A 62 3.81 -4.42 -18.29
N LEU A 63 2.77 -5.18 -17.94
CA LEU A 63 2.58 -5.69 -16.59
C LEU A 63 3.71 -6.66 -16.17
N ASN A 64 4.13 -7.54 -17.08
CA ASN A 64 5.25 -8.45 -16.86
C ASN A 64 6.59 -7.71 -16.74
N ALA A 65 6.81 -6.64 -17.51
CA ALA A 65 8.00 -5.82 -17.40
C ALA A 65 8.09 -5.16 -16.01
N VAL A 66 6.99 -4.59 -15.54
CA VAL A 66 6.89 -4.00 -14.19
C VAL A 66 7.18 -5.04 -13.11
N ARG A 67 6.61 -6.24 -13.22
CA ARG A 67 6.87 -7.33 -12.27
C ARG A 67 8.35 -7.70 -12.22
N ARG A 68 8.96 -7.93 -13.39
CA ARG A 68 10.36 -8.35 -13.50
C ARG A 68 11.35 -7.31 -12.99
N ALA A 69 11.11 -6.03 -13.29
CA ALA A 69 11.96 -4.94 -12.80
C ALA A 69 11.71 -4.59 -11.33
N HIS A 70 10.76 -5.24 -10.67
CA HIS A 70 10.21 -4.81 -9.38
C HIS A 70 9.83 -3.32 -9.40
N GLY A 71 9.26 -2.83 -10.51
CA GLY A 71 9.01 -1.41 -10.76
C GLY A 71 8.10 -0.75 -9.72
N TYR A 72 7.28 -1.55 -9.03
CA TYR A 72 6.49 -1.12 -7.87
C TYR A 72 7.31 -0.62 -6.67
N ARG A 73 8.64 -0.84 -6.65
CA ARG A 73 9.55 -0.26 -5.65
C ARG A 73 9.98 1.17 -6.00
N GLN A 74 9.82 1.56 -7.25
CA GLN A 74 10.28 2.86 -7.75
C GLN A 74 9.13 3.87 -7.85
N ALA A 75 7.91 3.40 -8.12
CA ALA A 75 6.73 4.22 -8.28
C ALA A 75 5.51 3.54 -7.66
N ASP A 76 4.57 4.34 -7.15
CA ASP A 76 3.27 3.82 -6.72
C ASP A 76 2.41 3.49 -7.96
N ILE A 77 2.28 2.19 -8.24
CA ILE A 77 1.47 1.67 -9.33
C ILE A 77 0.11 1.11 -8.85
N SER A 78 -0.25 1.33 -7.58
CA SER A 78 -1.41 0.71 -6.95
C SER A 78 -2.72 0.97 -7.70
N LEU A 79 -2.96 2.21 -8.12
CA LEU A 79 -4.15 2.57 -8.92
C LEU A 79 -4.15 1.88 -10.29
N ALA A 80 -2.99 1.79 -10.94
CA ALA A 80 -2.87 1.14 -12.24
C ALA A 80 -3.17 -0.37 -12.15
N LEU A 81 -2.61 -1.05 -11.14
CA LEU A 81 -2.88 -2.46 -10.86
C LEU A 81 -4.33 -2.70 -10.44
N LEU A 82 -4.92 -1.80 -9.64
CA LEU A 82 -6.33 -1.89 -9.23
C LEU A 82 -7.26 -1.92 -10.44
N ARG A 83 -7.00 -1.07 -11.45
CA ARG A 83 -7.75 -1.08 -12.71
C ARG A 83 -7.57 -2.41 -13.46
N LYS A 84 -6.37 -3.02 -13.41
CA LYS A 84 -6.08 -4.30 -14.08
C LYS A 84 -6.74 -5.52 -13.45
N LEU A 85 -7.14 -5.47 -12.19
CA LEU A 85 -8.00 -6.51 -11.60
C LEU A 85 -9.37 -6.62 -12.30
N GLY A 86 -9.81 -5.56 -13.00
CA GLY A 86 -11.03 -5.54 -13.80
C GLY A 86 -10.80 -5.59 -15.32
N ASP A 87 -9.59 -5.92 -15.79
CA ASP A 87 -9.28 -5.95 -17.24
C ASP A 87 -10.19 -6.95 -17.99
N PRO A 88 -10.65 -6.70 -19.23
CA PRO A 88 -11.47 -7.68 -19.95
C PRO A 88 -10.79 -9.04 -20.12
N GLU A 89 -9.46 -9.07 -20.24
CA GLU A 89 -8.69 -10.31 -20.42
C GLU A 89 -8.42 -11.01 -19.07
N PRO A 90 -8.89 -12.25 -18.85
CA PRO A 90 -8.73 -12.91 -17.55
C PRO A 90 -7.27 -13.15 -17.15
N TRP A 91 -6.37 -13.43 -18.10
CA TRP A 91 -4.94 -13.59 -17.80
C TRP A 91 -4.30 -12.30 -17.27
N LEU A 92 -4.78 -11.13 -17.71
CA LEU A 92 -4.33 -9.85 -17.16
C LEU A 92 -4.80 -9.65 -15.72
N ARG A 93 -6.02 -10.09 -15.39
CA ARG A 93 -6.51 -10.07 -14.00
C ARG A 93 -5.65 -10.97 -13.11
N HIS A 94 -5.32 -12.17 -13.59
CA HIS A 94 -4.42 -13.10 -12.90
C HIS A 94 -3.05 -12.45 -12.64
N ASP A 95 -2.43 -11.91 -13.68
CA ASP A 95 -1.10 -11.31 -13.60
C ASP A 95 -1.12 -10.08 -12.67
N ALA A 96 -2.19 -9.28 -12.68
CA ALA A 96 -2.34 -8.12 -11.79
C ALA A 96 -2.46 -8.55 -10.31
N ALA A 97 -3.27 -9.57 -10.02
CA ALA A 97 -3.38 -10.14 -8.68
C ALA A 97 -2.03 -10.70 -8.19
N TRP A 98 -1.24 -11.29 -9.09
CA TRP A 98 0.10 -11.76 -8.78
C TRP A 98 1.04 -10.60 -8.43
N VAL A 99 1.11 -9.56 -9.26
CA VAL A 99 1.98 -8.40 -8.99
C VAL A 99 1.61 -7.73 -7.66
N LEU A 100 0.32 -7.56 -7.37
CA LEU A 100 -0.13 -7.00 -6.09
C LEU A 100 0.33 -7.82 -4.89
N HIS A 101 0.23 -9.15 -5.00
CA HIS A 101 0.69 -10.07 -3.97
C HIS A 101 2.20 -9.99 -3.75
N GLU A 102 3.00 -10.05 -4.82
CA GLU A 102 4.47 -9.93 -4.76
C GLU A 102 4.95 -8.58 -4.24
N ALA A 103 4.27 -7.50 -4.62
CA ALA A 103 4.55 -6.15 -4.15
C ALA A 103 4.13 -5.94 -2.69
N GLY A 104 3.29 -6.83 -2.14
CA GLY A 104 2.77 -6.71 -0.78
C GLY A 104 1.89 -5.48 -0.58
N LEU A 105 1.29 -4.95 -1.65
CA LEU A 105 0.44 -3.76 -1.63
C LEU A 105 -0.91 -4.09 -1.00
N ASP A 106 -1.30 -3.33 0.03
CA ASP A 106 -2.55 -3.51 0.76
C ASP A 106 -3.30 -2.19 0.90
N SER A 107 -4.58 -2.21 0.57
CA SER A 107 -5.52 -1.13 0.84
C SER A 107 -6.95 -1.68 0.92
N PRO A 108 -7.91 -0.95 1.55
CA PRO A 108 -9.31 -1.36 1.53
C PRO A 108 -9.85 -1.59 0.11
N HIS A 109 -9.46 -0.74 -0.85
CA HIS A 109 -9.85 -0.84 -2.25
C HIS A 109 -9.26 -2.07 -2.94
N ILE A 110 -7.97 -2.36 -2.72
CA ILE A 110 -7.30 -3.56 -3.25
C ILE A 110 -7.99 -4.82 -2.71
N ARG A 111 -8.26 -4.87 -1.40
CA ARG A 111 -8.96 -6.02 -0.80
C ARG A 111 -10.39 -6.18 -1.33
N ALA A 112 -11.11 -5.08 -1.56
CA ALA A 112 -12.45 -5.14 -2.15
C ALA A 112 -12.42 -5.68 -3.59
N ALA A 113 -11.51 -5.18 -4.42
CA ALA A 113 -11.33 -5.64 -5.79
C ALA A 113 -10.89 -7.11 -5.86
N LEU A 114 -9.96 -7.54 -5.00
CA LEU A 114 -9.55 -8.95 -4.90
C LEU A 114 -10.69 -9.86 -4.45
N ARG A 115 -11.54 -9.43 -3.51
CA ARG A 115 -12.76 -10.18 -3.12
C ARG A 115 -13.73 -10.32 -4.27
N GLN A 116 -13.96 -9.23 -5.01
CA GLN A 116 -14.84 -9.24 -6.17
C GLN A 116 -14.31 -10.17 -7.26
N LEU A 117 -13.02 -10.10 -7.57
CA LEU A 117 -12.38 -10.97 -8.53
C LEU A 117 -12.39 -12.44 -8.07
N ALA A 118 -12.09 -12.72 -6.80
CA ALA A 118 -12.10 -14.08 -6.27
C ALA A 118 -13.49 -14.75 -6.33
N GLY A 119 -14.56 -13.96 -6.22
CA GLY A 119 -15.93 -14.46 -6.29
C GLY A 119 -16.19 -15.61 -5.30
N PRO A 120 -16.88 -16.69 -5.72
CA PRO A 120 -17.21 -17.82 -4.85
C PRO A 120 -16.08 -18.86 -4.71
N VAL A 121 -14.87 -18.57 -5.20
CA VAL A 121 -13.77 -19.55 -5.18
C VAL A 121 -13.40 -19.99 -3.77
N MET A 122 -13.28 -21.31 -3.60
CA MET A 122 -12.96 -22.02 -2.37
C MET A 122 -11.64 -22.80 -2.51
N LEU A 123 -10.66 -22.45 -1.70
CA LEU A 123 -9.40 -23.19 -1.60
C LEU A 123 -9.50 -24.32 -0.57
N PRO A 124 -8.87 -25.49 -0.80
CA PRO A 124 -7.96 -25.82 -1.91
C PRO A 124 -8.66 -26.43 -3.14
N TYR A 125 -9.97 -26.67 -3.11
CA TYR A 125 -10.69 -27.39 -4.17
C TYR A 125 -10.53 -26.75 -5.56
N ASP A 126 -10.81 -25.45 -5.67
CA ASP A 126 -10.73 -24.75 -6.96
C ASP A 126 -9.29 -24.58 -7.47
N LEU A 127 -8.30 -24.62 -6.57
CA LEU A 127 -6.89 -24.64 -6.98
C LEU A 127 -6.57 -25.95 -7.72
N ASN A 128 -7.05 -27.08 -7.22
CA ASN A 128 -6.86 -28.37 -7.89
C ASN A 128 -7.62 -28.40 -9.22
N ARG A 129 -8.82 -27.84 -9.27
CA ARG A 129 -9.60 -27.68 -10.51
C ARG A 129 -8.87 -26.80 -11.53
N ALA A 130 -8.29 -25.69 -11.11
CA ALA A 130 -7.51 -24.81 -11.98
C ALA A 130 -6.26 -25.51 -12.54
N LYS A 131 -5.58 -26.31 -11.72
CA LYS A 131 -4.43 -27.12 -12.16
C LYS A 131 -4.82 -28.17 -13.20
N ALA A 132 -5.99 -28.80 -13.04
CA ALA A 132 -6.51 -29.76 -14.00
C ALA A 132 -6.92 -29.10 -15.33
N ASN A 133 -7.34 -27.83 -15.29
CA ASN A 133 -7.82 -27.07 -16.45
C ASN A 133 -6.94 -25.83 -16.71
N PRO A 134 -5.77 -25.98 -17.36
CA PRO A 134 -4.85 -24.87 -17.60
C PRO A 134 -5.41 -23.81 -18.56
N THR A 135 -6.44 -24.13 -19.35
CA THR A 135 -7.08 -23.23 -20.31
C THR A 135 -8.08 -22.28 -19.65
N ASP A 136 -8.56 -22.57 -18.44
CA ASP A 136 -9.57 -21.77 -17.75
C ASP A 136 -8.94 -20.54 -17.07
N ALA A 137 -8.63 -19.54 -17.89
CA ALA A 137 -7.97 -18.30 -17.48
C ALA A 137 -8.72 -17.56 -16.36
N LEU A 138 -10.06 -17.60 -16.39
CA LEU A 138 -10.88 -16.95 -15.38
C LEU A 138 -10.72 -17.64 -14.03
N LEU A 139 -10.83 -18.97 -13.98
CA LEU A 139 -10.63 -19.71 -12.74
C LEU A 139 -9.23 -19.47 -12.15
N HIS A 140 -8.19 -19.43 -12.98
CA HIS A 140 -6.83 -19.07 -12.54
C HIS A 140 -6.77 -17.69 -11.90
N ALA A 141 -7.40 -16.69 -12.53
CA ALA A 141 -7.45 -15.33 -11.99
C ALA A 141 -8.20 -15.27 -10.64
N GLN A 142 -9.34 -15.96 -10.53
CA GLN A 142 -10.12 -16.01 -9.30
C GLN A 142 -9.35 -16.70 -8.15
N VAL A 143 -8.72 -17.84 -8.44
CA VAL A 143 -7.86 -18.58 -7.49
C VAL A 143 -6.69 -17.73 -7.02
N ARG A 144 -6.00 -17.05 -7.95
CA ARG A 144 -4.89 -16.15 -7.61
C ARG A 144 -5.35 -14.98 -6.75
N ALA A 145 -6.49 -14.38 -7.07
CA ALA A 145 -7.06 -13.30 -6.28
C ALA A 145 -7.41 -13.75 -4.86
N ARG A 146 -7.96 -14.96 -4.69
CA ARG A 146 -8.24 -15.54 -3.38
C ARG A 146 -6.94 -15.75 -2.58
N GLN A 147 -5.91 -16.34 -3.18
CA GLN A 147 -4.61 -16.53 -2.53
C GLN A 147 -3.99 -15.20 -2.07
N ALA A 148 -4.01 -14.18 -2.94
CA ALA A 148 -3.50 -12.86 -2.60
C ALA A 148 -4.29 -12.24 -1.43
N LEU A 149 -5.62 -12.34 -1.45
CA LEU A 149 -6.49 -11.85 -0.40
C LEU A 149 -6.22 -12.53 0.95
N ASP A 150 -6.09 -13.86 0.97
CA ASP A 150 -5.87 -14.62 2.20
C ASP A 150 -4.56 -14.21 2.88
N VAL A 151 -3.50 -13.95 2.09
CA VAL A 151 -2.22 -13.43 2.61
C VAL A 151 -2.38 -12.03 3.20
N LEU A 152 -3.11 -11.14 2.53
CA LEU A 152 -3.37 -9.80 3.06
C LEU A 152 -4.19 -9.83 4.35
N LEU A 153 -5.20 -10.70 4.43
CA LEU A 153 -6.02 -10.88 5.63
C LEU A 153 -5.21 -11.47 6.78
N ALA A 154 -4.35 -12.47 6.51
CA ALA A 154 -3.44 -13.03 7.50
C ALA A 154 -2.45 -11.99 8.04
N ARG A 155 -1.92 -11.11 7.19
CA ARG A 155 -1.08 -9.99 7.63
C ARG A 155 -1.86 -9.00 8.51
N GLN A 156 -3.11 -8.73 8.16
CA GLN A 156 -3.96 -7.83 8.95
C GLN A 156 -4.29 -8.40 10.34
N THR A 157 -4.61 -9.69 10.43
CA THR A 157 -4.89 -10.35 11.72
C THR A 157 -3.63 -10.44 12.58
N ALA A 158 -2.48 -10.74 11.99
CA ALA A 158 -1.19 -10.68 12.68
C ALA A 158 -0.90 -9.27 13.24
N GLY A 159 -1.09 -8.21 12.44
CA GLY A 159 -0.92 -6.83 12.91
C GLY A 159 -1.86 -6.47 14.06
N LYS A 160 -3.14 -6.91 14.01
CA LYS A 160 -4.09 -6.74 15.11
C LYS A 160 -3.68 -7.51 16.38
N ALA A 161 -3.10 -8.70 16.22
CA ALA A 161 -2.60 -9.48 17.35
C ALA A 161 -1.43 -8.75 18.04
N VAL A 162 -0.47 -8.22 17.26
CA VAL A 162 0.65 -7.42 17.78
C VAL A 162 0.15 -6.16 18.50
N ALA A 163 -0.85 -5.47 17.96
CA ALA A 163 -1.42 -4.28 18.59
C ALA A 163 -2.13 -4.56 19.93
N LYS A 164 -2.54 -5.81 20.19
CA LYS A 164 -3.16 -6.22 21.46
C LYS A 164 -2.13 -6.62 22.53
N LEU A 165 -0.85 -6.78 22.16
CA LEU A 165 0.19 -7.10 23.14
C LEU A 165 0.42 -5.89 24.07
N PRO A 166 0.62 -6.12 25.38
CA PRO A 166 0.99 -5.05 26.28
C PRO A 166 2.31 -4.42 25.83
N TYR A 167 2.39 -3.10 25.87
CA TYR A 167 3.65 -2.39 25.63
C TYR A 167 4.73 -2.93 26.58
N ALA A 168 5.90 -3.24 26.03
CA ALA A 168 7.03 -3.69 26.83
C ALA A 168 7.44 -2.61 27.85
N ALA A 169 7.89 -3.05 29.02
CA ALA A 169 8.34 -2.15 30.08
C ALA A 169 9.49 -1.26 29.58
N GLY A 170 9.41 0.04 29.83
CA GLY A 170 10.42 1.03 29.39
C GLY A 170 10.14 1.65 28.01
N THR A 171 9.14 1.18 27.27
CA THR A 171 8.74 1.83 26.00
C THR A 171 7.88 3.07 26.23
N LEU A 172 7.90 4.01 25.28
CA LEU A 172 7.03 5.21 25.31
C LEU A 172 5.55 4.83 25.46
N GLY A 173 5.09 3.80 24.75
CA GLY A 173 3.71 3.31 24.86
C GLY A 173 3.32 2.87 26.28
N HIS A 174 4.25 2.20 27.00
CA HIS A 174 4.05 1.82 28.40
C HIS A 174 3.94 3.04 29.32
N SER A 175 4.79 4.05 29.10
CA SER A 175 4.77 5.29 29.89
C SER A 175 3.46 6.09 29.70
N HIS A 176 2.98 6.20 28.45
CA HIS A 176 1.72 6.85 28.14
C HIS A 176 0.52 6.09 28.70
N LYS A 177 0.54 4.75 28.65
CA LYS A 177 -0.50 3.90 29.24
C LYS A 177 -0.57 4.08 30.76
N LYS A 178 0.57 4.01 31.46
CA LYS A 178 0.65 4.27 32.90
C LYS A 178 0.15 5.67 33.27
N ARG A 179 0.55 6.70 32.51
CA ARG A 179 0.09 8.08 32.73
C ARG A 179 -1.43 8.20 32.57
N ARG A 180 -2.01 7.54 31.56
CA ARG A 180 -3.47 7.53 31.34
C ARG A 180 -4.22 6.80 32.46
N GLU A 181 -3.68 5.69 32.95
CA GLU A 181 -4.25 4.95 34.08
C GLU A 181 -4.20 5.80 35.37
N GLN A 182 -3.08 6.47 35.63
CA GLN A 182 -2.97 7.41 36.76
C GLN A 182 -3.99 8.55 36.66
N LEU A 183 -4.16 9.14 35.48
CA LEU A 183 -5.15 10.20 35.23
C LEU A 183 -6.59 9.71 35.41
N LYS A 184 -6.89 8.46 35.04
CA LYS A 184 -8.22 7.87 35.30
C LYS A 184 -8.48 7.72 36.78
N VAL A 185 -7.51 7.17 37.52
CA VAL A 185 -7.64 6.97 38.97
C VAL A 185 -7.76 8.30 39.72
N THR A 186 -7.02 9.34 39.32
CA THR A 186 -7.18 10.67 39.92
C THR A 186 -8.55 11.25 39.60
N PHE A 187 -9.02 11.13 38.37
CA PHE A 187 -10.33 11.61 37.96
C PHE A 187 -11.48 10.90 38.69
N GLU A 188 -11.41 9.57 38.82
CA GLU A 188 -12.39 8.78 39.58
C GLU A 188 -12.42 9.19 41.06
N LYS A 189 -11.25 9.37 41.69
CA LYS A 189 -11.16 9.91 43.06
C LYS A 189 -11.73 11.32 43.19
N HIS A 190 -11.54 12.19 42.18
CA HIS A 190 -12.13 13.52 42.18
C HIS A 190 -13.66 13.50 42.00
N ARG A 191 -14.17 12.56 41.19
CA ARG A 191 -15.60 12.31 41.00
C ARG A 191 -16.26 11.80 42.28
N GLU A 192 -15.66 10.83 42.96
CA GLU A 192 -16.15 10.26 44.23
C GLU A 192 -16.16 11.29 45.37
N ARG A 193 -15.19 12.22 45.38
CA ARG A 193 -15.11 13.31 46.36
C ARG A 193 -16.07 14.48 46.08
N GLY A 194 -16.94 14.38 45.07
CA GLY A 194 -17.92 15.42 44.76
C GLY A 194 -17.28 16.76 44.33
N ALA A 195 -16.06 16.74 43.79
CA ALA A 195 -15.38 17.95 43.38
C ALA A 195 -16.13 18.57 42.18
N LYS A 196 -16.75 19.74 42.40
CA LYS A 196 -17.37 20.54 41.32
C LYS A 196 -16.28 20.92 40.33
N LEU A 197 -16.27 20.27 39.17
CA LEU A 197 -15.40 20.62 38.06
C LEU A 197 -15.86 21.98 37.51
N ASN A 198 -15.15 23.04 37.90
CA ASN A 198 -15.36 24.35 37.31
C ASN A 198 -14.68 24.37 35.95
N PHE A 199 -15.45 24.12 34.89
CA PHE A 199 -14.98 24.29 33.53
C PHE A 199 -14.82 25.79 33.27
N ARG A 200 -13.56 26.25 33.22
CA ARG A 200 -13.26 27.58 32.72
C ARG A 200 -13.32 27.51 31.19
N ARG A 201 -14.26 28.25 30.60
CA ARG A 201 -14.37 28.39 29.14
C ARG A 201 -13.05 28.95 28.62
N LEU A 202 -12.36 28.19 27.77
CA LEU A 202 -11.23 28.68 27.00
C LEU A 202 -11.82 29.48 25.84
N GLU A 203 -11.73 30.80 25.92
CA GLU A 203 -12.03 31.69 24.80
C GLU A 203 -11.01 31.40 23.67
N PRO A 204 -11.45 31.39 22.40
CA PRO A 204 -10.58 31.12 21.27
C PRO A 204 -9.81 32.39 20.91
N GLY A 205 -8.68 32.60 21.58
CA GLY A 205 -7.78 33.71 21.29
C GLY A 205 -6.63 33.70 22.29
N GLU A 206 -5.40 33.77 21.79
CA GLU A 206 -4.16 33.83 22.57
C GLU A 206 -3.60 32.48 23.06
N GLY A 207 -3.34 31.59 22.10
CA GLY A 207 -2.28 30.59 22.19
C GLY A 207 -0.94 31.14 21.71
N GLY A 208 -0.53 32.30 22.21
CA GLY A 208 0.77 32.92 21.96
C GLY A 208 1.77 32.54 23.07
N GLU A 209 2.76 31.74 22.68
CA GLU A 209 4.13 31.66 23.22
C GLU A 209 4.38 32.04 24.69
N SER A 210 4.71 31.05 25.52
CA SER A 210 5.76 31.16 26.55
C SER A 210 5.91 29.81 27.27
N ASN A 211 7.06 29.31 27.71
CA ASN A 211 8.44 29.78 27.59
C ASN A 211 9.31 28.56 27.87
N ALA A 212 10.25 28.27 26.97
CA ALA A 212 11.38 27.42 27.28
C ALA A 212 12.46 28.24 28.00
N ALA A 213 12.89 27.72 29.15
CA ALA A 213 14.23 27.84 29.74
C ALA A 213 14.80 29.24 30.06
N LYS A 214 15.07 29.49 31.36
CA LYS A 214 16.44 29.51 31.93
C LYS A 214 16.49 30.02 33.39
N ARG A 215 16.99 29.12 34.24
CA ARG A 215 17.95 29.22 35.37
C ARG A 215 17.90 30.34 36.44
N PRO A 216 18.28 29.99 37.70
CA PRO A 216 18.25 30.89 38.86
C PRO A 216 19.60 31.55 39.16
N GLY A 217 19.55 32.70 39.86
CA GLY A 217 20.64 33.15 40.74
C GLY A 217 21.04 34.62 40.58
N SER A 218 20.80 35.43 41.62
CA SER A 218 21.81 36.18 42.40
C SER A 218 21.16 37.29 43.22
N LYS A 219 21.78 37.59 44.37
CA LYS A 219 21.25 38.34 45.51
C LYS A 219 21.58 39.84 45.47
N ALA A 220 20.80 40.57 46.28
CA ALA A 220 21.17 41.69 47.18
C ALA A 220 21.22 43.14 46.66
N GLY A 221 20.62 44.03 47.49
CA GLY A 221 20.83 45.48 47.49
C GLY A 221 19.58 46.28 47.90
N PRO A 222 19.48 46.82 49.14
CA PRO A 222 18.29 47.53 49.62
C PRO A 222 18.40 49.08 49.56
N VAL A 223 17.32 49.74 49.06
CA VAL A 223 16.70 51.09 49.36
C VAL A 223 17.64 52.34 49.47
N PRO A 224 17.21 53.63 49.50
CA PRO A 224 15.86 54.21 49.51
C PRO A 224 15.59 55.45 48.62
N LYS A 225 14.31 55.85 48.60
CA LYS A 225 13.75 57.14 48.16
C LYS A 225 14.25 58.31 49.05
N PRO A 226 14.09 59.61 48.68
CA PRO A 226 12.85 60.29 48.30
C PRO A 226 12.58 60.35 46.79
#